data_AF-A0A7W1YJK3-F1
#
_entry.id   AF-A0A7W1YJK3-F1
#
_cell.length_a   1.000
_cell.length_b   1.000
_cell.length_c   1.000
_cell.angle_alpha   90.00
_cell.angle_beta   90.00
_cell.angle_gamma   90.00
#
_symmetry.space_group_name_H-M   'P 1'
#
loop_
_entity.id
_entity.type
_entity.pdbx_description
1 polymer ?
#
loop_
_entity_poly.entity_id
_entity_poly.type
_entity_poly.pdbx_seq_one_letter_code
_entity_poly.pdbx_strand_id
1 'polypeptide(L)'
;MLRVAAVFALLALLAMPAGAGEVRARLRPAVTLAATSATLADVAELSGDPALIAILAPLSVQALSGMAPVTLEAAMVRMAVGAAAGKGQLLVTGTCTITRRPRLISVDVLGAAALARAAADLPGATGESSVLR
;
A
#
# COMPACT_ATOMS: atom_id res chain seq x y z
N MET A 1 11.84 -8.52 15.54
CA MET A 1 10.81 -7.50 15.87
C MET A 1 9.49 -7.67 15.10
N LEU A 2 9.48 -8.20 13.87
CA LEU A 2 8.25 -8.40 13.06
C LEU A 2 7.23 -9.42 13.63
N ARG A 3 7.71 -10.45 14.35
CA ARG A 3 6.86 -11.50 14.94
C ARG A 3 6.02 -11.02 16.13
N VAL A 4 6.48 -10.01 16.86
CA VAL A 4 5.78 -9.50 18.05
C VAL A 4 4.59 -8.62 17.65
N ALA A 5 4.74 -7.83 16.58
CA ALA A 5 3.65 -7.02 16.03
C ALA A 5 2.48 -7.87 15.49
N ALA A 6 2.79 -8.99 14.82
CA ALA A 6 1.77 -9.92 14.31
C ALA A 6 1.01 -10.62 15.45
N VAL A 7 1.69 -10.96 16.54
CA VAL A 7 1.06 -11.58 17.73
C VAL A 7 0.18 -10.58 18.48
N PHE A 8 0.61 -9.32 18.60
CA PHE A 8 -0.21 -8.26 19.22
C PHE A 8 -1.48 -7.94 18.41
N ALA A 9 -1.38 -7.92 17.08
CA ALA A 9 -2.55 -7.77 16.21
C ALA A 9 -3.53 -8.94 16.36
N LEU A 10 -3.02 -10.17 16.53
CA LEU A 10 -3.84 -11.36 16.75
C LEU A 10 -4.49 -11.37 18.15
N LEU A 11 -3.79 -10.89 19.18
CA LEU A 11 -4.34 -10.83 20.55
C LEU A 11 -5.41 -9.75 20.69
N ALA A 12 -5.28 -8.62 20.00
CA ALA A 12 -6.31 -7.59 19.95
C ALA A 12 -7.60 -8.08 19.26
N LEU A 13 -7.49 -9.01 18.31
CA LEU A 13 -8.61 -9.64 17.61
C LEU A 13 -9.47 -10.52 18.52
N LEU A 14 -8.88 -11.11 19.58
CA LEU A 14 -9.57 -12.00 20.53
C LEU A 14 -10.30 -11.24 21.66
N ALA A 15 -10.04 -9.94 21.82
CA ALA A 15 -10.59 -9.14 22.91
C ALA A 15 -11.82 -8.30 22.51
N MET A 16 -12.29 -8.39 21.26
CA MET A 16 -13.43 -7.59 20.80
C MET A 16 -14.75 -8.21 21.26
N PRO A 17 -15.63 -7.45 21.96
CA PRO A 17 -16.98 -7.89 22.23
C PRO A 17 -17.67 -8.13 20.89
N ALA A 18 -18.32 -9.29 20.75
CA ALA A 18 -19.13 -9.66 19.61
C ALA A 18 -20.41 -8.82 19.52
N GLY A 19 -20.26 -7.50 19.36
CA GLY A 19 -21.27 -6.68 18.72
C GLY A 19 -21.00 -6.78 17.22
N ALA A 20 -22.00 -7.18 16.44
CA ALA A 20 -21.90 -7.18 14.98
C ALA A 20 -21.84 -5.72 14.50
N GLY A 21 -20.66 -5.10 14.61
CA GLY A 21 -20.38 -3.81 14.03
C GLY A 21 -20.48 -3.91 12.52
N GLU A 22 -21.24 -3.04 11.89
CA GLU A 22 -21.25 -2.91 10.44
C GLU A 22 -20.30 -1.77 10.04
N VAL A 23 -19.61 -1.95 8.92
CA VAL A 23 -18.82 -0.92 8.25
C VAL A 23 -19.41 -0.66 6.88
N ARG A 24 -19.60 0.62 6.58
CA ARG A 24 -19.99 1.09 5.24
C ARG A 24 -18.80 1.78 4.60
N ALA A 25 -18.44 1.31 3.41
CA ALA A 25 -17.38 1.86 2.59
C ALA A 25 -17.99 2.46 1.32
N ARG A 26 -18.00 3.80 1.25
CA ARG A 26 -18.43 4.52 0.07
C ARG A 26 -17.21 4.85 -0.79
N LEU A 27 -17.12 4.27 -1.97
CA LEU A 27 -16.01 4.52 -2.87
C LEU A 27 -16.00 5.98 -3.34
N ARG A 28 -14.83 6.61 -3.24
CA ARG A 28 -14.57 7.94 -3.79
C ARG A 28 -14.61 7.83 -5.32
N PRO A 29 -15.18 8.81 -6.04
CA PRO A 29 -15.31 8.71 -7.50
C PRO A 29 -13.96 8.68 -8.22
N ALA A 30 -12.98 9.44 -7.74
CA ALA A 30 -11.62 9.45 -8.28
C ALA A 30 -10.59 9.71 -7.19
N VAL A 31 -9.43 9.06 -7.30
CA VAL A 31 -8.28 9.25 -6.41
C VAL A 31 -6.98 9.22 -7.18
N THR A 32 -6.00 10.00 -6.71
CA THR A 32 -4.65 10.02 -7.27
C THR A 32 -3.64 9.68 -6.19
N LEU A 33 -2.88 8.60 -6.39
CA LEU A 33 -1.99 8.03 -5.38
C LEU A 33 -0.54 7.99 -5.87
N ALA A 34 0.40 8.30 -4.98
CA ALA A 34 1.84 8.08 -5.25
C ALA A 34 2.28 6.64 -4.91
N ALA A 35 1.48 5.91 -4.14
CA ALA A 35 1.77 4.55 -3.69
C ALA A 35 1.75 3.52 -4.84
N THR A 36 2.34 2.36 -4.60
CA THR A 36 2.33 1.20 -5.51
C THR A 36 1.12 0.28 -5.29
N SER A 37 0.31 0.55 -4.27
CA SER A 37 -0.94 -0.13 -3.97
C SER A 37 -1.93 0.86 -3.37
N ALA A 38 -3.23 0.67 -3.63
CA ALA A 38 -4.30 1.40 -2.98
C ALA A 38 -4.83 0.60 -1.78
N THR A 39 -4.99 1.27 -0.64
CA THR A 39 -5.67 0.72 0.53
C THR A 39 -7.16 1.08 0.52
N LEU A 40 -7.96 0.41 1.35
CA LEU A 40 -9.37 0.74 1.49
C LEU A 40 -9.58 2.19 1.94
N ALA A 41 -8.75 2.69 2.86
CA ALA A 41 -8.81 4.08 3.32
C ALA A 41 -8.50 5.11 2.22
N ASP A 42 -7.65 4.76 1.26
CA ASP A 42 -7.34 5.64 0.13
C ASP A 42 -8.56 5.83 -0.77
N VAL A 43 -9.27 4.73 -1.07
CA VAL A 43 -10.30 4.70 -2.11
C VAL A 43 -11.72 4.91 -1.59
N ALA A 44 -11.94 4.86 -0.28
CA ALA A 44 -13.27 4.90 0.31
C ALA A 44 -13.38 5.86 1.50
N GLU A 45 -14.59 6.38 1.69
CA GLU A 45 -15.04 6.95 2.96
C GLU A 45 -15.62 5.82 3.82
N LEU A 46 -15.05 5.63 5.01
CA LEU A 46 -15.41 4.56 5.94
C LEU A 46 -16.25 5.12 7.09
N SER A 47 -17.33 4.41 7.44
CA SER A 47 -18.22 4.76 8.56
C SER A 47 -18.76 3.49 9.22
N GLY A 48 -19.12 3.57 10.50
CA GLY A 48 -19.58 2.42 11.28
C GLY A 48 -18.69 2.12 12.48
N ASP A 49 -18.49 0.83 12.79
CA ASP A 49 -17.70 0.39 13.93
C ASP A 49 -16.22 0.82 13.81
N PRO A 50 -15.69 1.65 14.72
CA PRO A 50 -14.32 2.13 14.66
C PRO A 50 -13.27 1.01 14.80
N ALA A 51 -13.60 -0.07 15.51
CA ALA A 51 -12.70 -1.18 15.76
C ALA A 51 -12.50 -2.00 14.46
N LEU A 52 -13.58 -2.25 13.73
CA LEU A 52 -13.53 -2.85 12.40
C LEU A 52 -12.93 -1.92 11.35
N ILE A 53 -13.22 -0.61 11.40
CA ILE A 53 -12.58 0.36 10.50
C ILE A 53 -11.06 0.34 10.67
N ALA A 54 -10.55 0.28 11.91
CA ALA A 54 -9.11 0.21 12.17
C ALA A 54 -8.46 -1.04 11.55
N ILE A 55 -9.19 -2.15 11.45
CA ILE A 55 -8.74 -3.39 10.81
C ILE A 55 -8.80 -3.28 9.29
N LEU A 56 -9.91 -2.74 8.74
CA LEU A 56 -10.18 -2.74 7.30
C LEU A 56 -9.48 -1.61 6.53
N ALA A 57 -9.36 -0.43 7.14
CA ALA A 57 -8.76 0.76 6.54
C ALA A 57 -7.38 0.52 5.89
N PRO A 58 -6.40 -0.14 6.55
CA PRO A 58 -5.07 -0.33 5.99
C PRO A 58 -4.98 -1.47 4.96
N LEU A 59 -6.06 -2.23 4.71
CA LEU A 59 -6.01 -3.37 3.82
C LEU A 59 -5.84 -2.92 2.36
N SER A 60 -4.89 -3.56 1.67
CA SER A 60 -4.66 -3.34 0.25
C SER A 60 -5.81 -3.92 -0.57
N VAL A 61 -6.42 -3.09 -1.41
CA VAL A 61 -7.53 -3.49 -2.30
C VAL A 61 -7.07 -3.66 -3.75
N GLN A 62 -6.02 -2.95 -4.18
CA GLN A 62 -5.58 -2.95 -5.58
C GLN A 62 -4.09 -2.65 -5.70
N ALA A 63 -3.35 -3.48 -6.43
CA ALA A 63 -1.98 -3.17 -6.84
C ALA A 63 -1.97 -2.18 -8.03
N LEU A 64 -1.04 -1.23 -8.02
CA LEU A 64 -0.88 -0.18 -9.04
C LEU A 64 0.48 -0.34 -9.72
N SER A 65 0.58 -1.28 -10.66
CA SER A 65 1.81 -1.61 -11.37
C SER A 65 2.16 -0.65 -12.52
N GLY A 66 1.19 0.14 -12.99
CA GLY A 66 1.35 1.06 -14.13
C GLY A 66 0.80 2.46 -13.88
N MET A 67 0.90 3.30 -14.91
CA MET A 67 0.36 4.67 -14.90
C MET A 67 -1.04 4.76 -15.51
N ALA A 68 -1.53 3.67 -16.11
CA ALA A 68 -2.89 3.62 -16.66
C ALA A 68 -3.93 3.76 -15.52
N PRO A 69 -5.04 4.49 -15.75
CA PRO A 69 -6.13 4.54 -14.81
C PRO A 69 -6.69 3.13 -14.54
N VAL A 70 -6.97 2.83 -13.28
CA VAL A 70 -7.59 1.57 -12.85
C VAL A 70 -8.97 1.86 -12.30
N THR A 71 -9.98 1.16 -12.81
CA THR A 71 -11.34 1.23 -12.27
C THR A 71 -11.53 0.16 -11.22
N LEU A 72 -11.98 0.58 -10.03
CA LEU A 72 -12.27 -0.29 -8.90
C LEU A 72 -13.77 -0.28 -8.62
N GLU A 73 -14.37 -1.47 -8.66
CA GLU A 73 -15.79 -1.66 -8.38
C GLU A 73 -16.02 -2.21 -6.97
N ALA A 74 -17.21 -1.96 -6.42
CA ALA A 74 -17.58 -2.45 -5.09
C ALA A 74 -17.41 -3.97 -4.92
N ALA A 75 -17.67 -4.76 -5.97
CA ALA A 75 -17.49 -6.21 -5.94
C ALA A 75 -16.01 -6.61 -5.74
N MET A 76 -15.08 -5.94 -6.43
CA MET A 76 -13.64 -6.19 -6.31
C MET A 76 -13.15 -5.91 -4.88
N VAL A 77 -13.62 -4.80 -4.29
CA VAL A 77 -13.28 -4.44 -2.92
C VAL A 77 -13.81 -5.50 -1.94
N ARG A 78 -15.07 -5.92 -2.09
CA ARG A 78 -15.63 -6.98 -1.26
C ARG A 78 -14.85 -8.29 -1.36
N MET A 79 -14.33 -8.64 -2.54
CA MET A 79 -13.47 -9.83 -2.67
C MET A 79 -12.13 -9.64 -1.96
N ALA A 80 -11.50 -8.46 -2.07
CA ALA A 80 -10.19 -8.19 -1.49
C ALA A 80 -10.22 -8.15 0.05
N VAL A 81 -11.25 -7.53 0.64
CA VAL A 81 -11.31 -7.29 2.10
C VAL A 81 -12.40 -8.09 2.83
N GLY A 82 -13.27 -8.80 2.10
CA GLY A 82 -14.41 -9.51 2.68
C GLY A 82 -14.03 -10.64 3.65
N ALA A 83 -12.85 -11.24 3.47
CA ALA A 83 -12.32 -12.23 4.42
C ALA A 83 -11.98 -11.61 5.79
N ALA A 84 -11.51 -10.36 5.80
CA ALA A 84 -11.16 -9.64 7.02
C ALA A 84 -12.36 -8.98 7.70
N ALA A 85 -13.40 -8.61 6.92
CA ALA A 85 -14.60 -7.99 7.46
C ALA A 85 -15.54 -9.00 8.14
N GLY A 86 -15.45 -10.29 7.88
CA GLY A 86 -16.47 -11.24 8.32
C GLY A 86 -17.76 -11.14 7.50
N LYS A 87 -18.56 -12.22 7.48
CA LYS A 87 -19.76 -12.29 6.63
C LYS A 87 -20.80 -11.24 7.08
N GLY A 88 -21.14 -10.31 6.19
CA GLY A 88 -22.24 -9.36 6.38
C GLY A 88 -21.88 -8.03 7.07
N GLN A 89 -20.63 -7.84 7.50
CA GLN A 89 -20.23 -6.64 8.25
C GLN A 89 -19.65 -5.53 7.36
N LEU A 90 -19.57 -5.73 6.04
CA LEU A 90 -19.06 -4.73 5.09
C LEU A 90 -20.03 -4.46 3.94
N LEU A 91 -20.55 -3.23 3.89
CA LEU A 91 -21.34 -2.72 2.78
C LEU A 91 -20.51 -1.76 1.94
N VAL A 92 -20.16 -2.16 0.72
CA VAL A 92 -19.41 -1.33 -0.23
C VAL A 92 -20.33 -0.77 -1.31
N THR A 93 -20.26 0.52 -1.61
CA THR A 93 -21.05 1.17 -2.65
C THR A 93 -20.20 2.09 -3.52
N GLY A 94 -20.64 2.30 -4.77
CA GLY A 94 -19.99 3.19 -5.73
C GLY A 94 -18.93 2.51 -6.60
N THR A 95 -18.22 3.34 -7.35
CA THR A 95 -17.08 3.00 -8.21
C THR A 95 -16.00 4.05 -8.03
N CYS A 96 -14.74 3.65 -8.18
CA CYS A 96 -13.58 4.53 -8.01
C CYS A 96 -12.63 4.41 -9.20
N THR A 97 -12.20 5.54 -9.75
CA THR A 97 -11.08 5.56 -10.70
C THR A 97 -9.79 5.97 -9.98
N ILE A 98 -8.81 5.08 -10.01
CA ILE A 98 -7.50 5.28 -9.39
C ILE A 98 -6.49 5.66 -10.46
N THR A 99 -5.75 6.73 -10.22
CA THR A 99 -4.65 7.18 -11.06
C THR A 99 -3.36 7.26 -10.24
N ARG A 100 -2.22 6.97 -10.86
CA ARG A 100 -0.93 7.16 -10.20
C ARG A 100 -0.39 8.57 -10.43
N ARG A 101 0.13 9.17 -9.37
CA ARG A 101 0.84 10.45 -9.46
C ARG A 101 2.21 10.21 -10.11
N PRO A 102 2.55 10.90 -11.21
CA PRO A 102 3.89 10.82 -11.78
C PRO A 102 4.93 11.39 -10.81
N ARG A 103 6.08 10.73 -10.73
CA ARG A 103 7.22 11.23 -9.96
C ARG A 103 8.04 12.17 -10.84
N LEU A 104 8.19 13.41 -10.42
CA LEU A 104 9.14 14.34 -11.02
C LEU A 104 10.54 14.02 -10.47
N ILE A 105 11.49 13.79 -11.37
CA ILE A 105 12.91 13.59 -11.03
C ILE A 105 13.67 14.73 -11.70
N SER A 106 14.41 15.52 -10.91
CA SER A 106 15.23 16.59 -11.47
C SER A 106 16.48 16.04 -12.16
N VAL A 107 17.00 16.81 -13.11
CA VAL A 107 18.23 16.46 -13.83
C VAL A 107 19.41 16.31 -12.87
N ASP A 108 19.49 17.14 -11.83
CA ASP A 108 20.56 17.07 -10.82
C ASP A 108 20.54 15.75 -10.04
N VAL A 109 19.34 15.28 -9.63
CA VAL A 109 19.19 14.01 -8.93
C VAL A 109 19.57 12.84 -9.85
N LEU A 110 19.19 12.92 -11.12
CA LEU A 110 19.53 11.90 -12.11
C LEU A 110 21.04 11.89 -12.39
N GLY A 111 21.66 13.06 -12.52
CA GLY A 111 23.09 13.24 -12.72
C GLY A 111 23.92 12.76 -11.54
N ALA A 112 23.50 13.06 -10.31
CA ALA A 112 24.15 12.58 -9.08
C ALA A 112 24.10 11.05 -8.99
N ALA A 113 22.96 10.43 -9.32
CA ALA A 113 22.82 8.97 -9.34
C ALA A 113 23.68 8.33 -10.44
N ALA A 114 23.76 8.95 -11.62
CA ALA A 114 24.60 8.48 -12.72
C ALA A 114 26.10 8.56 -12.38
N LEU A 115 26.55 9.66 -11.78
CA LEU A 115 27.93 9.82 -11.29
C LEU A 115 28.28 8.80 -10.20
N ALA A 116 27.38 8.60 -9.23
CA ALA A 116 27.57 7.59 -8.19
C ALA A 116 27.67 6.17 -8.76
N ARG A 117 26.88 5.85 -9.81
CA ARG A 117 26.97 4.56 -10.49
C ARG A 117 28.26 4.41 -11.28
N ALA A 118 28.67 5.43 -12.03
CA ALA A 118 29.93 5.43 -12.77
C ALA A 118 31.15 5.26 -11.85
N ALA A 119 31.12 5.90 -10.66
CA ALA A 119 32.16 5.72 -9.65
C ALA A 119 32.22 4.29 -9.08
N ALA A 120 31.08 3.60 -8.99
CA ALA A 120 31.00 2.22 -8.50
C ALA A 120 31.45 1.18 -9.55
N ASP A 121 31.34 1.51 -10.84
CA ASP A 121 31.70 0.61 -11.95
C ASP A 121 33.19 0.74 -12.35
N LEU A 122 33.99 1.61 -11.71
CA LEU A 122 35.44 1.68 -11.89
C LEU A 122 36.12 0.44 -11.24
N PRO A 123 36.73 -0.47 -12.02
CA PRO A 123 37.48 -1.58 -11.45
C PRO A 123 38.81 -1.09 -10.87
N GLY A 124 39.01 -1.29 -9.57
CA GLY A 124 40.33 -1.24 -8.95
C GLY A 124 40.82 0.14 -8.49
N ALA A 125 40.37 0.57 -7.31
CA ALA A 125 41.16 1.44 -6.43
C ALA A 125 41.57 0.69 -5.14
N THR A 126 41.68 -0.63 -5.21
CA THR A 126 42.39 -1.44 -4.20
C THR A 126 43.77 -1.79 -4.74
N GLY A 127 44.71 -0.88 -4.48
CA GLY A 127 46.14 -1.11 -4.27
C GLY A 127 46.89 -2.01 -5.25
N GLU A 128 47.53 -1.39 -6.24
CA GLU A 128 48.80 -1.91 -6.76
C GLU A 128 49.91 -1.67 -5.72
N SER A 129 50.66 -2.71 -5.33
CA SER A 129 52.07 -2.63 -4.91
C SER A 129 52.62 -4.01 -4.52
N SER A 130 52.79 -4.91 -5.48
CA SER A 130 53.61 -6.13 -5.40
C SER A 130 53.55 -6.76 -6.80
N VAL A 131 54.57 -6.98 -7.62
CA VAL A 131 55.91 -7.49 -7.40
C VAL A 131 56.74 -7.12 -8.65
N LEU A 132 57.79 -6.31 -8.47
CA LEU A 132 58.98 -6.33 -9.34
C LEU A 132 60.19 -6.42 -8.39
N ARG A 133 60.55 -7.65 -8.02
CA ARG A 133 61.85 -8.03 -7.47
C ARG A 133 62.17 -9.43 -7.97
#